data_AF-A0A7Y9MTM4-F1
#
_entry.id   AF-A0A7Y9MTM4-F1
#
_cell.length_a   1.000
_cell.length_b   1.000
_cell.length_c   1.000
_cell.angle_alpha   90.00
_cell.angle_beta   90.00
_cell.angle_gamma   90.00
#
_symmetry.space_group_name_H-M   'P 1'
#
loop_
_entity.id
_entity.type
_entity.pdbx_description
1 polymer ?
#
loop_
_entity_poly.entity_id
_entity_poly.type
_entity_poly.pdbx_seq_one_letter_code
_entity_poly.pdbx_strand_id
1 'polypeptide(L)'
;MIKECPGARLHLTTVPSQSQAPTVTRVELERGGQRQTLAPPPEMADYTAVGLGCAQDKTGTDYFVVQYGELPYGCEFCEWFFLYDTQGRLLNHATPPLREQDHQQSPNNDEYEGKLEELGLKHPELMPFQP
;
A
#
# COMPACT_ATOMS: atom_id res chain seq x y z
N MET A 1 -8.19 5.53 -9.72
CA MET A 1 -7.73 4.19 -10.15
C MET A 1 -8.50 3.12 -9.38
N ILE A 2 -8.80 1.99 -10.02
CA ILE A 2 -9.45 0.83 -9.37
C ILE A 2 -8.63 -0.42 -9.65
N LYS A 3 -8.29 -1.19 -8.62
CA LYS A 3 -7.68 -2.53 -8.73
C LYS A 3 -8.72 -3.58 -8.36
N GLU A 4 -9.10 -4.40 -9.33
CA GLU A 4 -9.96 -5.56 -9.12
C GLU A 4 -9.16 -6.68 -8.43
N CYS A 5 -9.72 -7.21 -7.34
CA CYS A 5 -9.17 -8.31 -6.55
C CYS A 5 -10.23 -9.42 -6.46
N PRO A 6 -9.87 -10.68 -6.16
CA PRO A 6 -10.86 -11.71 -5.89
C PRO A 6 -11.85 -11.27 -4.80
N GLY A 7 -13.13 -11.15 -5.16
CA GLY A 7 -14.20 -10.78 -4.22
C GLY A 7 -14.15 -9.36 -3.64
N ALA A 8 -13.26 -8.48 -4.10
CA ALA A 8 -13.10 -7.13 -3.58
C ALA A 8 -12.53 -6.15 -4.63
N ARG A 9 -12.67 -4.84 -4.38
CA ARG A 9 -12.07 -3.78 -5.19
C ARG A 9 -11.34 -2.79 -4.31
N LEU A 10 -10.14 -2.39 -4.72
CA LEU A 10 -9.43 -1.27 -4.12
C LEU A 10 -9.59 -0.05 -5.00
N HIS A 11 -10.05 1.05 -4.41
CA HIS A 11 -10.19 2.33 -5.06
C HIS A 11 -9.11 3.28 -4.54
N LEU A 12 -8.31 3.84 -5.44
CA LEU A 12 -7.36 4.88 -5.11
C LEU A 12 -7.77 6.16 -5.83
N THR A 13 -8.02 7.21 -5.06
CA THR A 13 -8.51 8.51 -5.55
C THR A 13 -7.64 9.63 -5.00
N THR A 14 -7.42 10.68 -5.78
CA THR A 14 -6.80 11.90 -5.28
C THR A 14 -7.80 12.65 -4.40
N VAL A 15 -7.31 13.18 -3.29
CA VAL A 15 -8.07 14.06 -2.42
C VAL A 15 -7.84 15.49 -2.91
N PRO A 16 -8.88 16.22 -3.33
CA PRO A 16 -8.71 17.59 -3.77
C PRO A 16 -8.13 18.47 -2.66
N SER A 17 -6.96 19.05 -2.89
CA SER A 17 -6.39 20.10 -2.03
C SER A 17 -6.80 21.47 -2.56
N GLN A 18 -7.24 22.37 -1.67
CA GLN A 18 -7.57 23.76 -2.01
C GLN A 18 -6.34 24.69 -2.06
N SER A 19 -5.13 24.15 -1.87
CA SER A 19 -3.87 24.91 -1.79
C SER A 19 -2.73 24.19 -2.52
N GLN A 20 -1.56 24.84 -2.65
CA GLN A 20 -0.29 24.29 -3.18
C GLN A 20 0.27 23.10 -2.36
N ALA A 21 -0.54 22.46 -1.51
CA ALA A 21 -0.16 21.28 -0.76
C ALA A 21 0.10 20.08 -1.71
N PRO A 22 0.97 19.13 -1.31
CA PRO A 22 1.22 17.92 -2.09
C PRO A 22 -0.06 17.15 -2.36
N THR A 23 -0.10 16.46 -3.50
CA THR A 23 -1.25 15.62 -3.88
C THR A 23 -1.34 14.43 -2.94
N VAL A 24 -2.42 14.35 -2.17
CA VAL A 24 -2.71 13.22 -1.28
C VAL A 24 -3.74 12.31 -1.95
N THR A 25 -3.65 11.02 -1.71
CA THR A 25 -4.55 9.98 -2.20
C THR A 25 -5.24 9.28 -1.03
N ARG A 26 -6.42 8.74 -1.30
CA ARG A 26 -7.20 7.93 -0.37
C ARG A 26 -7.45 6.56 -0.99
N VAL A 27 -7.26 5.52 -0.18
CA VAL A 27 -7.57 4.13 -0.55
C VAL A 27 -8.85 3.68 0.14
N GLU A 28 -9.76 3.09 -0.62
CA GLU A 28 -11.00 2.50 -0.12
C GLU A 28 -11.12 1.05 -0.58
N LEU A 29 -11.48 0.16 0.34
CA LEU A 29 -11.79 -1.25 0.10
C LEU A 29 -13.30 -1.40 -0.07
N GLU A 30 -13.72 -1.93 -1.22
CA GLU A 30 -15.09 -2.30 -1.52
C GLU A 30 -15.23 -3.83 -1.52
N ARG A 31 -16.13 -4.36 -0.70
CA ARG A 31 -16.44 -5.81 -0.61
C ARG A 31 -17.89 -6.02 -0.21
N GLY A 32 -18.59 -6.94 -0.88
CA GLY A 32 -20.00 -7.23 -0.58
C GLY A 32 -20.92 -6.02 -0.71
N GLY A 33 -20.59 -5.06 -1.58
CA GLY A 33 -21.32 -3.80 -1.76
C GLY A 33 -21.08 -2.75 -0.68
N GLN A 34 -20.25 -3.04 0.34
CA GLN A 34 -19.83 -2.07 1.34
C GLN A 34 -18.46 -1.49 0.99
N ARG A 35 -18.27 -0.21 1.25
CA ARG A 35 -17.03 0.52 1.00
C ARG A 35 -16.52 1.13 2.30
N GLN A 36 -15.24 0.93 2.59
CA GLN A 36 -14.57 1.48 3.77
C GLN A 36 -13.23 2.10 3.39
N THR A 37 -12.86 3.20 4.05
CA THR A 37 -11.53 3.80 3.89
C THR A 37 -10.50 2.97 4.66
N LEU A 38 -9.37 2.66 4.02
CA LEU A 38 -8.23 2.06 4.70
C LEU A 38 -7.45 3.15 5.43
N ALA A 39 -7.17 2.93 6.71
CA ALA A 39 -6.30 3.83 7.45
C ALA A 39 -4.86 3.71 6.91
N PRO A 40 -4.18 4.82 6.57
CA PRO A 40 -2.79 4.76 6.19
C PRO A 40 -1.93 4.37 7.41
N PRO A 41 -0.76 3.73 7.18
CA PRO A 41 0.21 3.51 8.24
C PRO A 41 0.64 4.85 8.85
N PRO A 42 0.73 4.98 10.19
CA PRO A 42 1.15 6.22 10.85
C PRO A 42 2.52 6.73 10.37
N GLU A 43 3.40 5.82 9.99
CA GLU A 43 4.75 6.09 9.50
C GLU A 43 4.75 6.77 8.12
N MET A 44 3.63 6.71 7.39
CA MET A 44 3.46 7.26 6.05
C MET A 44 2.74 8.61 6.03
N ALA A 45 2.76 9.37 7.13
CA ALA A 45 2.03 10.64 7.23
C ALA A 45 2.43 11.69 6.19
N ASP A 46 3.71 11.67 5.76
CA ASP A 46 4.26 12.58 4.75
C ASP A 46 4.24 11.97 3.33
N TYR A 47 3.75 10.73 3.20
CA TYR A 47 3.68 9.98 1.95
C TYR A 47 2.22 9.69 1.56
N THR A 48 2.02 9.22 0.34
CA THR A 48 0.69 8.91 -0.17
C THR A 48 0.65 7.58 -0.88
N ALA A 49 -0.53 6.96 -0.98
CA ALA A 49 -0.67 5.74 -1.76
C ALA A 49 -0.46 6.02 -3.26
N VAL A 50 0.42 5.25 -3.88
CA VAL A 50 0.82 5.35 -5.30
C VAL A 50 0.68 4.04 -6.06
N GLY A 51 0.18 2.97 -5.43
CA GLY A 51 -0.04 1.71 -6.12
C GLY A 51 -0.91 0.73 -5.32
N LEU A 52 -1.57 -0.18 -6.04
CA LEU A 52 -2.50 -1.16 -5.47
C LEU A 52 -2.23 -2.57 -5.99
N GLY A 53 -2.30 -3.56 -5.11
CA GLY A 53 -2.16 -4.98 -5.43
C GLY A 53 -3.06 -5.88 -4.57
N CYS A 54 -3.10 -7.14 -4.96
CA CYS A 54 -3.77 -8.19 -4.19
C CYS A 54 -2.91 -9.45 -4.19
N ALA A 55 -2.78 -10.06 -3.02
CA ALA A 55 -2.12 -11.33 -2.81
C ALA A 55 -3.12 -12.33 -2.22
N GLN A 56 -2.84 -13.62 -2.39
CA GLN A 56 -3.65 -14.68 -1.80
C GLN A 56 -2.72 -15.74 -1.21
N ASP A 57 -3.06 -16.23 -0.02
CA ASP A 57 -2.33 -17.34 0.61
C ASP A 57 -2.68 -18.69 -0.02
N LYS A 58 -2.03 -19.76 0.44
CA LYS A 58 -2.27 -21.13 -0.06
C LYS A 58 -3.66 -21.68 0.27
N THR A 59 -4.37 -21.06 1.21
CA THR A 59 -5.72 -21.47 1.65
C THR A 59 -6.84 -20.69 0.95
N GLY A 60 -6.49 -19.67 0.16
CA GLY A 60 -7.43 -18.81 -0.54
C GLY A 60 -7.78 -17.52 0.22
N THR A 61 -7.08 -17.16 1.29
CA THR A 61 -7.32 -15.91 2.02
C THR A 61 -6.73 -14.73 1.25
N ASP A 62 -7.55 -13.72 0.98
CA ASP A 62 -7.15 -12.52 0.24
C ASP A 62 -6.48 -11.49 1.14
N TYR A 63 -5.46 -10.84 0.60
CA TYR A 63 -4.74 -9.72 1.20
C TYR A 63 -4.59 -8.60 0.18
N PHE A 64 -4.57 -7.37 0.68
CA PHE A 64 -4.45 -6.17 -0.14
C PHE A 64 -3.10 -5.52 0.10
N VAL A 65 -2.40 -5.16 -0.98
CA VAL A 65 -1.13 -4.45 -0.89
C VAL A 65 -1.33 -3.02 -1.35
N VAL A 66 -0.90 -2.08 -0.53
CA VAL A 66 -0.85 -0.66 -0.87
C VAL A 66 0.60 -0.23 -0.89
N GLN A 67 0.98 0.39 -2.00
CA GLN A 67 2.29 0.98 -2.20
C GLN A 67 2.22 2.47 -1.86
N TYR A 68 3.17 2.98 -1.09
CA TYR A 68 3.28 4.40 -0.72
C TYR A 68 4.54 5.04 -1.32
N GLY A 69 4.47 6.34 -1.56
CA GLY A 69 5.55 7.15 -2.11
C GLY A 69 5.18 8.64 -2.21
N GLU A 70 5.93 9.39 -3.00
CA GLU A 70 5.70 10.83 -3.23
C GLU A 70 5.17 11.11 -4.64
N LEU A 71 4.23 12.06 -4.77
CA LEU A 71 3.72 12.55 -6.06
C LEU A 71 4.24 13.97 -6.35
N PRO A 72 4.54 14.32 -7.62
CA PRO A 72 4.48 13.49 -8.83
C PRO A 72 5.77 12.68 -9.08
N TYR A 73 6.76 12.78 -8.19
CA TYR A 73 8.11 12.29 -8.40
C TYR A 73 8.22 10.77 -8.53
N GLY A 74 7.24 10.01 -8.00
CA GLY A 74 7.18 8.56 -8.18
C GLY A 74 8.44 7.86 -7.63
N CYS A 75 8.82 6.75 -8.28
CA CYS A 75 9.81 5.74 -7.85
C CYS A 75 11.26 6.23 -7.55
N GLU A 76 11.56 7.53 -7.54
CA GLU A 76 12.92 8.02 -7.19
C GLU A 76 13.25 7.82 -5.71
N PHE A 77 12.24 7.77 -4.84
CA PHE A 77 12.39 7.50 -3.41
C PHE A 77 11.47 6.32 -3.04
N CYS A 78 12.11 5.27 -2.56
CA CYS A 78 11.67 3.89 -2.59
C CYS A 78 10.26 3.62 -1.99
N GLU A 79 9.61 2.62 -2.56
CA GLU A 79 8.19 2.35 -2.48
C GLU A 79 7.84 1.50 -1.26
N TRP A 80 7.25 2.08 -0.22
CA TRP A 80 6.84 1.31 0.97
C TRP A 80 5.65 0.43 0.66
N PHE A 81 5.69 -0.83 1.09
CA PHE A 81 4.61 -1.78 0.87
C PHE A 81 3.91 -2.15 2.16
N PHE A 82 2.60 -2.03 2.19
CA PHE A 82 1.79 -2.36 3.35
C PHE A 82 0.69 -3.35 3.00
N LEU A 83 0.57 -4.37 3.84
CA LEU A 83 -0.41 -5.43 3.77
C LEU A 83 -1.61 -5.09 4.64
N TYR A 84 -2.78 -5.26 4.06
CA TYR A 84 -4.06 -5.19 4.74
C TYR A 84 -4.78 -6.52 4.60
N ASP A 85 -5.40 -6.98 5.68
CA ASP A 85 -6.28 -8.15 5.63
C ASP A 85 -7.64 -7.85 4.99
N THR A 86 -8.47 -8.89 4.92
CA THR A 86 -9.83 -8.80 4.38
C THR A 86 -10.76 -7.81 5.09
N GLN A 87 -10.42 -7.39 6.31
CA GLN A 87 -11.16 -6.42 7.12
C GLN A 87 -10.58 -5.00 6.95
N GLY A 88 -9.48 -4.83 6.22
CA GLY A 88 -8.79 -3.55 6.07
C GLY A 88 -7.88 -3.23 7.27
N ARG A 89 -7.46 -4.23 8.05
CA ARG A 89 -6.49 -4.04 9.15
C ARG A 89 -5.08 -4.13 8.61
N LEU A 90 -4.26 -3.14 8.97
CA LEU A 90 -2.83 -3.10 8.65
C LEU A 90 -2.08 -4.24 9.35
N LEU A 91 -1.21 -4.94 8.62
CA LEU A 91 -0.51 -6.14 9.10
C LEU A 91 0.98 -5.95 9.30
N ASN A 92 1.58 -4.92 8.71
CA ASN A 92 2.99 -4.59 8.85
C ASN A 92 3.18 -3.07 9.00
N HIS A 93 4.37 -2.72 9.44
CA HIS A 93 4.85 -1.40 9.74
C HIS A 93 6.07 -1.07 8.88
N ALA A 94 6.66 0.09 9.18
CA ALA A 94 7.91 0.54 8.62
C ALA A 94 8.72 1.22 9.75
N THR A 95 9.27 0.42 10.67
CA THR A 95 10.03 0.96 11.83
C THR A 95 11.50 0.48 11.81
N PRO A 96 12.48 1.35 11.48
CA PRO A 96 12.33 2.72 11.00
C PRO A 96 11.78 2.78 9.56
N PRO A 97 11.20 3.91 9.12
CA PRO A 97 10.60 4.00 7.78
C PRO A 97 11.63 3.77 6.68
N LEU A 98 12.85 4.25 6.90
CA LEU A 98 13.97 4.09 6.00
C LEU A 98 15.14 3.52 6.79
N ARG A 99 15.65 2.37 6.35
CA ARG A 99 16.90 1.81 6.87
C ARG A 99 18.04 2.20 5.95
N GLU A 100 19.11 2.68 6.55
CA GLU A 100 20.35 2.98 5.86
C GLU A 100 21.40 1.92 6.21
N GLN A 101 21.89 1.21 5.21
CA GLN A 101 23.01 0.27 5.36
C GLN A 101 23.92 0.38 4.16
N ASP A 102 25.23 0.50 4.39
CA ASP A 102 26.24 0.58 3.31
C ASP A 102 25.94 1.66 2.25
N HIS A 103 25.43 2.82 2.69
CA HIS A 103 24.95 3.93 1.85
C HIS A 103 23.77 3.60 0.92
N GLN A 104 23.13 2.45 1.11
CA GLN A 104 21.86 2.10 0.49
C GLN A 104 20.73 2.37 1.46
N GLN A 105 19.68 3.01 0.94
CA GLN A 105 18.45 3.24 1.66
C GLN A 105 17.43 2.21 1.20
N SER A 106 16.90 1.43 2.14
CA SER A 106 15.81 0.49 1.88
C SER A 106 14.60 0.87 2.75
N PRO A 107 13.38 0.91 2.18
CA PRO A 107 12.15 1.03 2.95
C PRO A 107 11.92 -0.15 3.90
N ASN A 108 10.65 -0.39 4.23
CA ASN A 108 10.19 -1.52 5.01
C ASN A 108 10.32 -2.90 4.32
N ASN A 109 11.26 -3.08 3.38
CA ASN A 109 11.40 -4.29 2.58
C ASN A 109 11.52 -5.56 3.45
N ASP A 110 12.48 -5.66 4.39
CA ASP A 110 12.59 -6.91 5.17
C ASP A 110 11.35 -7.18 6.03
N GLU A 111 10.66 -6.14 6.51
CA GLU A 111 9.43 -6.33 7.28
C GLU A 111 8.30 -6.84 6.38
N TYR A 112 8.16 -6.24 5.21
CA TYR A 112 7.19 -6.65 4.20
C TYR A 112 7.48 -8.08 3.71
N GLU A 113 8.73 -8.40 3.35
CA GLU A 113 9.18 -9.74 2.95
C GLU A 113 8.92 -10.77 4.06
N GLY A 114 9.30 -10.44 5.29
CA GLY A 114 9.03 -11.31 6.44
C GLY A 114 7.55 -11.55 6.65
N LYS A 115 6.70 -10.54 6.45
CA LYS A 115 5.24 -10.69 6.54
C LYS A 115 4.67 -11.51 5.38
N LEU A 116 5.19 -11.37 4.16
CA LEU A 116 4.81 -12.22 3.03
C LEU A 116 5.17 -13.68 3.32
N GLU A 117 6.37 -13.96 3.84
CA GLU A 117 6.80 -15.32 4.20
C GLU A 117 5.93 -15.91 5.31
N GLU A 118 5.69 -15.16 6.38
CA GLU A 118 4.84 -15.57 7.52
C GLU A 118 3.44 -15.99 7.05
N LEU A 119 2.87 -15.25 6.11
CA LEU A 119 1.53 -15.49 5.56
C LEU A 119 1.54 -16.45 4.34
N GLY A 120 2.71 -16.87 3.88
CA GLY A 120 2.86 -17.73 2.69
C GLY A 120 2.40 -17.06 1.39
N LEU A 121 2.53 -15.73 1.31
CA LEU A 121 2.15 -14.90 0.17
C LEU A 121 3.30 -14.79 -0.84
N LYS A 122 2.93 -14.55 -2.10
CA LYS A 122 3.86 -14.10 -3.14
C LYS A 122 3.74 -12.60 -3.30
N HIS A 123 4.81 -11.97 -3.79
CA HIS A 123 4.75 -10.60 -4.28
C HIS A 123 3.66 -10.45 -5.35
N PRO A 124 2.68 -9.58 -5.14
CA PRO A 124 1.65 -9.33 -6.13
C PRO A 124 2.14 -8.36 -7.20
N GLU A 125 1.55 -8.45 -8.38
CA GLU A 125 1.67 -7.38 -9.36
C GLU A 125 0.92 -6.13 -8.87
N LEU A 126 1.64 -5.01 -8.80
CA LEU A 126 1.09 -3.72 -8.42
C LEU A 126 0.65 -2.93 -9.63
N MET A 127 -0.54 -2.35 -9.55
CA MET A 127 -1.00 -1.35 -10.50
C MET A 127 -0.58 0.03 -9.99
N PRO A 128 0.34 0.72 -10.67
CA PRO A 128 0.80 2.04 -10.25
C PRO A 128 -0.26 3.10 -10.53
N PHE A 129 -0.36 4.07 -9.63
CA PHE A 129 -1.19 5.25 -9.79
C PHE A 129 -0.50 6.25 -10.71
N GLN A 130 -1.13 6.51 -11.85
CA GLN A 130 -0.74 7.57 -12.77
C GLN A 130 -1.65 8.77 -12.51
N PRO A 131 -1.13 9.88 -11.95
CA PRO A 131 -1.91 11.09 -11.69
C PRO A 131 -2.39 11.78 -12.97
#